data_AF-A0A442HM80-F1
#
_entry.id   AF-A0A442HM80-F1
#
_cell.length_a   1.000
_cell.length_b   1.000
_cell.length_c   1.000
_cell.angle_alpha   90.00
_cell.angle_beta   90.00
_cell.angle_gamma   90.00
#
_symmetry.space_group_name_H-M   'P 1'
#
loop_
_entity.id
_entity.type
_entity.pdbx_description
1 polymer ?
#
loop_
_entity_poly.entity_id
_entity_poly.type
_entity_poly.pdbx_seq_one_letter_code
_entity_poly.pdbx_strand_id
1 'polypeptide(L)' 'FDPTEVSADQLKEAALAAEAAALAVKGITNSAGSGASAGFGGLVLATSHGFVGQYVASRFSRSTSVIAGQGTAME' A
#
# COMPACT_ATOMS: atom_id res chain seq x y z
N PHE A 1 -17.59 1.14 2.24
CA PHE A 1 -17.16 0.31 1.11
C PHE A 1 -16.99 1.20 -0.10
N ASP A 2 -15.90 1.03 -0.84
CA ASP A 2 -15.60 1.70 -2.11
C ASP A 2 -15.50 0.61 -3.19
N PRO A 3 -16.31 0.67 -4.26
CA PRO A 3 -16.36 -0.37 -5.30
C PRO A 3 -15.27 -0.22 -6.37
N THR A 4 -14.33 0.73 -6.25
CA THR A 4 -13.32 0.98 -7.28
C THR A 4 -12.47 -0.27 -7.55
N GLU A 5 -12.53 -0.76 -8.79
CA GLU A 5 -11.64 -1.81 -9.28
C GLU A 5 -10.31 -1.21 -9.73
N VAL A 6 -9.22 -1.77 -9.21
CA VAL A 6 -7.86 -1.39 -9.57
C VAL A 6 -7.17 -2.62 -10.14
N SER A 7 -6.79 -2.54 -11.42
CA SER A 7 -6.16 -3.67 -12.09
C SER A 7 -4.73 -3.91 -11.58
N ALA A 8 -4.23 -5.13 -11.79
CA ALA A 8 -2.85 -5.46 -11.46
C ALA A 8 -1.84 -4.54 -12.18
N ASP A 9 -2.14 -4.13 -13.42
CA ASP A 9 -1.31 -3.19 -14.17
C ASP A 9 -1.31 -1.79 -13.58
N GLN A 10 -2.46 -1.29 -13.12
CA GLN A 10 -2.56 0.00 -12.43
C GLN A 10 -1.80 -0.02 -11.08
N LEU A 11 -1.88 -1.13 -10.33
CA LEU A 11 -1.11 -1.28 -9.08
C LEU A 11 0.40 -1.31 -9.36
N LYS A 12 0.83 -2.04 -10.39
CA LYS A 12 2.23 -2.08 -10.84
C LYS A 12 2.73 -0.69 -11.24
N GLU A 13 1.99 0.03 -12.08
CA GLU A 13 2.32 1.39 -12.49
C GLU A 13 2.40 2.33 -11.29
N ALA A 14 1.42 2.26 -10.38
CA ALA A 14 1.39 3.07 -9.17
C ALA A 14 2.60 2.79 -8.24
N ALA A 15 3.05 1.53 -8.14
CA ALA A 15 4.23 1.17 -7.36
C ALA A 15 5.52 1.72 -8.01
N LEU A 16 5.69 1.54 -9.32
CA LEU A 16 6.83 2.05 -10.09
C LEU A 16 6.89 3.59 -10.06
N ALA A 17 5.76 4.26 -10.19
CA ALA A 17 5.68 5.72 -10.12
C ALA A 17 6.08 6.24 -8.72
N ALA A 18 5.69 5.53 -7.65
CA ALA A 18 6.07 5.89 -6.29
C ALA A 18 7.57 5.69 -6.04
N GLU A 19 8.14 4.60 -6.57
CA GLU A 19 9.58 4.33 -6.52
C GLU A 19 10.38 5.39 -7.27
N ALA A 20 10.00 5.70 -8.51
CA ALA A 20 10.66 6.72 -9.32
C ALA A 20 10.59 8.10 -8.66
N ALA A 21 9.44 8.47 -8.07
CA ALA A 21 9.28 9.72 -7.35
C ALA A 21 10.20 9.79 -6.13
N ALA A 22 10.35 8.69 -5.38
CA ALA A 22 11.26 8.64 -4.24
C ALA A 22 12.73 8.72 -4.66
N LEU A 23 13.15 7.96 -5.68
CA LEU A 23 14.53 8.00 -6.21
C LEU A 23 14.91 9.35 -6.81
N ALA A 24 13.94 10.15 -7.26
CA ALA A 24 14.19 11.50 -7.77
C ALA A 24 14.57 12.51 -6.67
N VAL A 25 14.34 12.18 -5.39
CA VAL A 25 14.70 13.07 -4.28
C VAL A 25 16.21 13.02 -4.05
N LYS A 26 16.84 14.20 -4.05
CA LYS A 26 18.28 14.33 -3.82
C LYS A 26 18.69 13.73 -2.48
N GLY A 27 19.73 12.90 -2.50
CA GLY A 27 20.26 12.24 -1.30
C GLY A 27 19.75 10.81 -1.12
N ILE A 28 18.68 10.41 -1.83
CA ILE A 28 18.32 9.01 -1.98
C ILE A 28 19.27 8.35 -2.97
N THR A 29 19.80 7.19 -2.61
CA THR A 29 20.77 6.46 -3.43
C THR A 29 20.33 5.07 -3.80
N ASN A 30 19.37 4.50 -3.10
CA ASN A 30 18.82 3.20 -3.44
C ASN A 30 17.36 3.06 -3.00
N SER A 31 16.68 2.05 -3.55
CA SER A 31 15.34 1.64 -3.18
C SER A 31 15.38 0.28 -2.51
N ALA A 32 14.63 0.12 -1.41
CA ALA A 32 14.34 -1.17 -0.79
C ALA A 32 13.02 -1.78 -1.31
N GLY A 33 12.43 -1.17 -2.34
CA GLY A 33 11.25 -1.65 -3.04
C GLY A 33 10.02 -0.77 -2.83
N SER A 34 9.07 -0.95 -3.74
CA SER A 34 7.79 -0.27 -3.75
C SER A 34 6.65 -1.26 -3.99
N GLY A 35 5.49 -0.97 -3.42
CA GLY A 35 4.32 -1.81 -3.51
C GLY A 35 3.03 -1.00 -3.53
N ALA A 36 2.02 -1.54 -4.19
CA ALA A 36 0.66 -1.05 -4.17
C ALA A 36 -0.29 -2.24 -4.01
N SER A 37 -1.37 -2.04 -3.25
CA SER A 37 -2.40 -3.06 -3.07
C SER A 37 -3.79 -2.44 -3.07
N ALA A 38 -4.77 -3.22 -3.52
CA ALA A 38 -6.19 -2.93 -3.45
C ALA A 38 -6.91 -4.20 -3.04
N GLY A 39 -7.89 -4.08 -2.14
CA GLY A 39 -8.70 -5.20 -1.71
C GLY A 39 -9.87 -4.74 -0.86
N PHE A 40 -10.72 -5.69 -0.48
CA PHE A 40 -11.79 -5.45 0.48
C PHE A 40 -11.92 -6.65 1.39
N GLY A 41 -12.45 -6.42 2.59
CA GLY A 41 -12.70 -7.44 3.58
C GLY A 41 -13.91 -7.07 4.43
N GLY A 42 -14.50 -8.05 5.06
CA GLY A 42 -15.67 -7.84 5.91
C GLY A 42 -15.66 -8.75 7.12
N LEU A 43 -16.55 -8.44 8.05
CA LEU A 43 -16.80 -9.24 9.24
C LEU A 43 -18.30 -9.42 9.39
N VAL A 44 -18.70 -10.62 9.77
CA VAL A 44 -20.03 -10.89 10.31
C VAL A 44 -19.84 -11.35 11.75
N LEU A 45 -20.59 -10.76 12.67
CA LEU A 45 -20.62 -11.15 14.07
C LEU A 45 -22.05 -11.54 14.44
N ALA A 46 -22.23 -12.78 14.88
CA ALA A 46 -23.48 -13.30 15.41
C ALA A 46 -23.28 -13.80 16.84
N THR A 47 -24.19 -13.47 17.76
CA THR A 47 -24.15 -13.92 19.16
C THR A 47 -25.41 -14.70 19.54
N SER A 48 -25.30 -15.55 20.57
CA SER A 48 -26.42 -16.36 21.08
C SER A 48 -27.59 -15.54 21.64
N HIS A 49 -27.37 -14.26 21.95
CA HIS A 49 -28.41 -13.35 22.47
C HIS A 49 -29.12 -12.58 21.34
N GLY A 50 -28.98 -13.02 20.09
CA GLY A 50 -29.74 -12.50 18.94
C GLY A 50 -29.10 -11.29 18.23
N PHE A 51 -27.90 -10.85 18.62
CA PHE A 51 -27.19 -9.84 17.85
C PHE A 51 -26.64 -10.43 16.56
N VAL A 52 -26.89 -9.78 15.43
CA VAL A 52 -26.24 -10.04 14.14
C VAL A 52 -25.84 -8.70 13.52
N GLY A 53 -24.55 -8.50 13.33
CA GLY A 53 -23.98 -7.33 12.67
C GLY A 53 -23.03 -7.73 11.57
N GLN A 54 -22.94 -6.93 10.51
CA GLN A 54 -21.99 -7.13 9.44
C GLN A 54 -21.45 -5.82 8.89
N TYR A 55 -20.23 -5.85 8.36
CA TYR A 55 -19.69 -4.75 7.56
C TYR A 55 -18.75 -5.27 6.47
N VAL A 56 -18.55 -4.44 5.44
CA VAL A 56 -17.51 -4.60 4.44
C VAL A 56 -16.76 -3.28 4.30
N ALA A 57 -15.43 -3.36 4.26
CA ALA A 57 -14.54 -2.24 4.05
C ALA A 57 -13.58 -2.53 2.91
N SER A 58 -13.36 -1.54 2.06
CA SER A 58 -12.28 -1.54 1.07
C SER A 58 -11.00 -0.98 1.70
N ARG A 59 -9.85 -1.43 1.19
CA ARG A 59 -8.52 -0.96 1.60
C ARG A 59 -7.64 -0.85 0.37
N PHE A 60 -7.01 0.30 0.24
CA PHE A 60 -5.99 0.59 -0.76
C PHE A 60 -4.72 1.01 -0.03
N SER A 61 -3.56 0.60 -0.52
CA SER A 61 -2.27 1.06 0.01
C SER A 61 -1.27 1.26 -1.11
N ARG A 62 -0.35 2.21 -0.89
CA ARG A 62 0.86 2.40 -1.68
C ARG A 62 1.98 2.74 -0.70
N SER A 63 3.13 2.10 -0.87
CA SER A 63 4.27 2.30 0.02
C SER A 63 5.56 2.11 -0.77
N THR A 64 6.56 2.93 -0.44
CA THR A 64 7.90 2.83 -1.01
C THR A 64 8.90 2.99 0.13
N SER A 65 9.93 2.16 0.12
CA SER A 65 11.04 2.24 1.08
C SER A 65 12.32 2.55 0.34
N VAL A 66 13.12 3.47 0.88
CA VAL A 66 14.30 4.03 0.22
C VAL A 66 15.44 4.20 1.22
N ILE A 67 16.65 4.19 0.70
CA ILE A 67 17.89 4.36 1.46
C ILE A 67 18.52 5.67 1.01
N ALA A 68 18.76 6.56 1.98
CA ALA A 68 19.49 7.80 1.77
C ALA A 68 20.99 7.62 2.09
N GLY A 69 21.84 8.39 1.43
CA GLY A 69 23.27 8.50 1.75
C GLY A 69 24.24 8.05 0.64
N GLN A 70 25.39 8.74 0.53
CA GLN A 70 26.56 8.31 -0.25
C GLN A 70 27.72 8.01 0.71
N GLY A 71 28.37 6.85 0.58
CA GLY A 71 29.53 6.48 1.41
C GLY A 71 29.18 5.94 2.80
N THR A 72 30.19 5.71 3.64
CA THR A 72 30.11 5.00 4.95
C THR A 72 29.28 5.71 6.04
N ALA A 73 28.63 6.83 5.74
CA ALA A 73 27.65 7.49 6.60
C ALA A 73 26.24 7.00 6.26
N MET A 74 26.04 5.68 6.33
CA MET A 74 24.72 5.05 6.31
C MET A 74 24.08 5.26 7.68
N GLU A 75 23.39 6.39 7.83
CA GLU A 75 22.51 6.67 8.99
C GLU A 75 21.05 6.63 8.52
#